data_AF-A0A645IBB1-F1
#
_entry.id   AF-A0A645IBB1-F1
#
_cell.length_a   1.000
_cell.length_b   1.000
_cell.length_c   1.000
_cell.angle_alpha   90.00
_cell.angle_beta   90.00
_cell.angle_gamma   90.00
#
_symmetry.space_group_name_H-M   'P 1'
#
loop_
_entity.id
_entity.type
_entity.pdbx_description
1 polymer ?
#
loop_
_entity_poly.entity_id
_entity_poly.type
_entity_poly.pdbx_seq_one_letter_code
_entity_poly.pdbx_strand_id
1 'polypeptide(L)'
;MLFSRNIPAPKGVTFSTGMSYAGLAGIFIPFTGEANVNIDAPDFLLVSSAAHESAHLMGVAREDEANFVSYLACASSGDAEMQYSGVMLALIYCGNALASADNALYSKLWQTYTAGMVRDLSNNSAYWDSFEGPVEEAVNNINDSYLKANAQPEGVKSYGRMVDLMLAYYGVNGLGF
;
A
#
# COMPACT_ATOMS: atom_id res chain seq x y z
N MET A 1 15.74 -14.09 -22.37
CA MET A 1 14.85 -14.96 -21.56
C MET A 1 13.47 -14.32 -21.57
N LEU A 2 12.38 -15.11 -21.58
CA LEU A 2 10.99 -14.60 -21.51
C LEU A 2 10.68 -13.76 -20.25
N PHE A 3 11.61 -13.73 -19.28
CA PHE A 3 11.46 -13.09 -17.98
C PHE A 3 12.44 -11.94 -17.70
N SER A 4 13.21 -11.47 -18.69
CA SER A 4 14.08 -10.28 -18.54
C SER A 4 13.31 -8.99 -18.88
N ARG A 5 12.07 -8.87 -18.43
CA ARG A 5 11.18 -7.80 -18.88
C ARG A 5 11.52 -6.52 -18.12
N ASN A 6 11.95 -5.49 -18.84
CA ASN A 6 11.98 -4.13 -18.30
C ASN A 6 10.55 -3.75 -17.94
N ILE A 7 10.31 -3.45 -16.67
CA ILE A 7 9.04 -2.93 -16.19
C ILE A 7 9.05 -1.43 -16.53
N PRO A 8 8.12 -0.93 -17.36
CA PRO A 8 7.95 0.50 -17.58
C PRO A 8 7.76 1.22 -16.25
N ALA A 9 8.48 2.33 -16.06
CA ALA A 9 8.30 3.14 -14.87
C ALA A 9 6.85 3.65 -14.80
N PRO A 10 6.18 3.56 -13.62
CA PRO A 10 4.89 4.18 -13.41
C PRO A 10 4.92 5.67 -13.72
N LYS A 11 3.84 6.17 -14.33
CA LYS A 11 3.74 7.56 -14.78
C LYS A 11 3.06 8.41 -13.72
N GLY A 12 3.67 9.53 -13.35
CA GLY A 12 3.01 10.54 -12.51
C GLY A 12 1.87 11.21 -13.25
N VAL A 13 0.69 11.28 -12.64
CA VAL A 13 -0.49 11.92 -13.24
C VAL A 13 -0.45 13.42 -12.95
N THR A 14 -0.35 14.26 -13.99
CA THR A 14 -0.22 15.72 -13.81
C THR A 14 -1.44 16.39 -13.16
N PHE A 15 -2.62 15.76 -13.23
CA PHE A 15 -3.86 16.21 -12.56
C PHE A 15 -4.28 15.23 -11.46
N SER A 16 -3.32 14.88 -10.60
CA SER A 16 -3.47 13.85 -9.56
C SER A 16 -4.57 14.11 -8.54
N THR A 17 -4.96 15.37 -8.30
CA THR A 17 -6.04 15.71 -7.35
C THR A 17 -7.36 14.98 -7.66
N GLY A 18 -7.65 14.70 -8.93
CA GLY A 18 -8.82 13.90 -9.32
C GLY A 18 -8.74 12.45 -8.83
N MET A 19 -7.54 11.86 -8.79
CA MET A 19 -7.30 10.56 -8.17
C MET A 19 -7.48 10.63 -6.66
N SER A 20 -7.04 11.72 -6.01
CA SER A 20 -7.21 11.92 -4.58
C SER A 20 -8.68 11.97 -4.15
N TYR A 21 -9.52 12.71 -4.89
CA TYR A 21 -10.98 12.70 -4.67
C TYR A 21 -11.63 11.32 -4.90
N ALA A 22 -11.00 10.47 -5.72
CA ALA A 22 -11.44 9.09 -5.94
C ALA A 22 -10.84 8.11 -4.90
N GLY A 23 -10.04 8.58 -3.94
CA GLY A 23 -9.36 7.72 -2.96
C GLY A 23 -8.20 6.89 -3.54
N LEU A 24 -7.62 7.31 -4.66
CA LEU A 24 -6.62 6.54 -5.39
C LEU A 24 -5.21 7.15 -5.24
N ALA A 25 -4.30 6.38 -4.65
CA ALA A 25 -2.87 6.67 -4.65
C ALA A 25 -2.16 6.23 -5.96
N GLY A 26 -2.79 5.32 -6.70
CA GLY A 26 -2.32 4.79 -7.97
C GLY A 26 -3.45 4.14 -8.75
N ILE A 27 -3.21 3.89 -10.03
CA ILE A 27 -4.09 3.08 -10.87
C ILE A 27 -3.33 2.42 -12.02
N PHE A 28 -3.49 1.10 -12.13
CA PHE A 28 -3.09 0.32 -13.29
C PHE A 28 -4.24 0.26 -14.31
N ILE A 29 -3.94 0.64 -15.56
CA ILE A 29 -4.92 0.63 -16.66
C ILE A 29 -4.66 -0.62 -17.51
N PRO A 30 -5.47 -1.70 -17.39
CA PRO A 30 -5.19 -2.97 -18.07
C PRO A 30 -5.28 -2.88 -19.60
N PHE A 31 -6.10 -1.97 -20.13
CA PHE A 31 -6.27 -1.80 -21.58
C PHE A 31 -5.07 -1.14 -22.25
N THR A 32 -4.35 -0.26 -21.55
CA THR A 32 -3.14 0.39 -22.07
C THR A 32 -1.86 -0.25 -21.53
N GLY A 33 -1.95 -1.06 -20.47
CA GLY A 33 -0.79 -1.66 -19.82
C GLY A 33 0.05 -0.61 -19.08
N GLU A 34 -0.58 0.43 -18.54
CA GLU A 34 0.12 1.55 -17.92
C GLU A 34 -0.18 1.64 -16.42
N ALA A 35 0.88 1.67 -15.63
CA ALA A 35 0.84 2.04 -14.23
C ALA A 35 0.90 3.56 -14.10
N ASN A 36 -0.01 4.15 -13.32
CA ASN A 36 -0.09 5.58 -13.08
C ASN A 36 -0.15 5.86 -11.58
N VAL A 37 0.52 6.91 -11.13
CA VAL A 37 0.60 7.25 -9.69
C VAL A 37 0.14 8.67 -9.42
N ASN A 38 -0.49 8.82 -8.26
CA ASN A 38 -0.88 10.09 -7.70
C ASN A 38 0.38 10.80 -7.15
N ILE A 39 0.83 11.84 -7.85
CA ILE A 39 2.00 12.65 -7.46
C ILE A 39 1.63 13.87 -6.59
N ASP A 40 0.35 14.04 -6.26
CA ASP A 40 -0.14 15.06 -5.33
C ASP A 40 -0.21 14.53 -3.89
N ALA A 41 -0.37 13.21 -3.73
CA ALA A 41 -0.30 12.51 -2.45
C ALA A 41 1.08 12.66 -1.78
N PRO A 42 1.16 12.51 -0.44
CA PRO A 42 2.41 12.59 0.29
C PRO A 42 3.52 11.70 -0.30
N ASP A 43 4.67 12.33 -0.53
CA ASP A 43 5.81 11.76 -1.24
C ASP A 43 6.38 10.48 -0.62
N PHE A 44 6.37 10.36 0.72
CA PHE A 44 6.97 9.19 1.39
C PHE A 44 6.32 7.85 1.02
N LEU A 45 5.09 7.83 0.49
CA LEU A 45 4.45 6.61 -0.01
C LEU A 45 4.50 6.48 -1.54
N LEU A 46 4.89 7.53 -2.26
CA LEU A 46 4.82 7.59 -3.73
C LEU A 46 5.52 6.41 -4.40
N VAL A 47 6.72 6.06 -3.94
CA VAL A 47 7.49 4.95 -4.50
C VAL A 47 6.81 3.61 -4.23
N SER A 48 6.29 3.40 -3.03
CA SER A 48 5.54 2.18 -2.70
C SER A 48 4.23 2.07 -3.51
N SER A 49 3.53 3.17 -3.76
CA SER A 49 2.38 3.21 -4.66
C SER A 49 2.78 2.90 -6.10
N ALA A 50 3.92 3.42 -6.57
CA ALA A 50 4.46 3.08 -7.88
C ALA A 50 4.83 1.60 -8.01
N ALA A 51 5.47 1.03 -7.00
CA ALA A 51 5.80 -0.39 -6.95
C ALA A 51 4.54 -1.27 -6.88
N HIS A 52 3.48 -0.82 -6.22
CA HIS A 52 2.18 -1.47 -6.18
C HIS A 52 1.55 -1.55 -7.58
N GLU A 53 1.46 -0.44 -8.30
CA GLU A 53 0.92 -0.44 -9.66
C GLU A 53 1.80 -1.23 -10.65
N SER A 54 3.11 -1.27 -10.38
CA SER A 54 4.03 -2.14 -11.13
C SER A 54 3.76 -3.63 -10.86
N ALA A 55 3.35 -3.99 -9.64
CA ALA A 55 2.94 -5.36 -9.32
C ALA A 55 1.69 -5.77 -10.10
N HIS A 56 0.71 -4.88 -10.23
CA HIS A 56 -0.46 -5.09 -11.10
C HIS A 56 -0.06 -5.26 -12.57
N LEU A 57 0.86 -4.44 -13.07
CA LEU A 57 1.41 -4.59 -14.42
C LEU A 57 2.12 -5.95 -14.63
N MET A 58 2.70 -6.52 -13.58
CA MET A 58 3.29 -7.87 -13.59
C MET A 58 2.25 -9.00 -13.43
N GLY A 59 0.97 -8.68 -13.25
CA GLY A 59 -0.12 -9.64 -13.15
C GLY A 59 -0.50 -10.04 -11.72
N VAL A 60 0.01 -9.34 -10.70
CA VAL A 60 -0.47 -9.51 -9.31
C VAL A 60 -1.82 -8.83 -9.21
N ALA A 61 -2.91 -9.60 -9.26
CA ALA A 61 -4.25 -9.03 -9.40
C ALA A 61 -4.86 -8.55 -8.07
N ARG A 62 -4.47 -9.13 -6.93
CA ARG A 62 -5.06 -8.80 -5.62
C ARG A 62 -4.31 -7.64 -4.98
N GLU A 63 -5.04 -6.61 -4.56
CA GLU A 63 -4.52 -5.41 -3.88
C GLU A 63 -3.58 -5.73 -2.71
N ASP A 64 -3.98 -6.64 -1.81
CA ASP A 64 -3.17 -7.03 -0.65
C ASP A 64 -1.85 -7.71 -1.04
N GLU A 65 -1.86 -8.50 -2.12
CA GLU A 65 -0.66 -9.14 -2.66
C GLU A 65 0.22 -8.12 -3.39
N ALA A 66 -0.38 -7.16 -4.11
CA ALA A 66 0.34 -6.06 -4.75
C ALA A 66 1.02 -5.16 -3.71
N ASN A 67 0.36 -4.86 -2.59
CA ASN A 67 0.96 -4.15 -1.46
C ASN A 67 2.12 -4.94 -0.82
N PHE A 68 1.97 -6.25 -0.64
CA PHE A 68 3.06 -7.09 -0.13
C PHE A 68 4.26 -7.16 -1.10
N VAL A 69 4.01 -7.29 -2.41
CA VAL A 69 5.07 -7.28 -3.43
C VAL A 69 5.75 -5.91 -3.49
N SER A 70 4.99 -4.82 -3.40
CA SER A 70 5.51 -3.45 -3.31
C SER A 70 6.45 -3.30 -2.12
N TYR A 71 6.00 -3.73 -0.94
CA TYR A 71 6.83 -3.75 0.26
C TYR A 71 8.15 -4.49 0.04
N LEU A 72 8.11 -5.72 -0.50
CA LEU A 72 9.32 -6.51 -0.74
C LEU A 72 10.26 -5.82 -1.74
N ALA A 73 9.72 -5.27 -2.83
CA ALA A 73 10.52 -4.57 -3.84
C ALA A 73 11.22 -3.32 -3.24
N CYS A 74 10.49 -2.53 -2.47
CA CYS A 74 11.00 -1.35 -1.79
C CYS A 74 12.03 -1.69 -0.71
N ALA A 75 11.71 -2.64 0.19
CA ALA A 75 12.56 -3.01 1.32
C ALA A 75 13.86 -3.72 0.89
N SER A 76 13.84 -4.42 -0.24
CA SER A 76 15.03 -5.05 -0.83
C SER A 76 15.84 -4.13 -1.75
N SER A 77 15.38 -2.89 -1.98
CA SER A 77 16.09 -1.90 -2.77
C SER A 77 17.42 -1.50 -2.10
N GLY A 78 18.40 -1.08 -2.88
CA GLY A 78 19.62 -0.45 -2.38
C GLY A 78 19.47 1.06 -2.11
N ASP A 79 18.30 1.63 -2.41
CA ASP A 79 17.99 3.04 -2.28
C ASP A 79 17.20 3.34 -0.99
N ALA A 80 17.65 4.33 -0.22
CA ALA A 80 17.11 4.64 1.09
C ALA A 80 15.68 5.21 1.04
N GLU A 81 15.33 5.96 0.00
CA GLU A 81 13.99 6.51 -0.18
C GLU A 81 12.99 5.40 -0.49
N MET A 82 13.37 4.47 -1.38
CA MET A 82 12.55 3.30 -1.67
C MET A 82 12.35 2.44 -0.42
N GLN A 83 13.42 2.15 0.33
CA GLN A 83 13.34 1.39 1.56
C GLN A 83 12.42 2.06 2.58
N TYR A 84 12.57 3.38 2.80
CA TYR A 84 11.71 4.13 3.70
C TYR A 84 10.24 4.04 3.28
N SER A 85 9.95 4.23 1.99
CA SER A 85 8.59 4.15 1.47
C SER A 85 7.93 2.79 1.71
N GLY A 86 8.65 1.70 1.40
CA GLY A 86 8.16 0.34 1.66
C GLY A 86 7.97 0.04 3.15
N VAL A 87 8.94 0.42 3.99
CA VAL A 87 8.84 0.20 5.45
C VAL A 87 7.69 1.01 6.03
N MET A 88 7.45 2.24 5.58
CA MET A 88 6.32 3.05 6.03
C MET A 88 4.98 2.47 5.59
N LEU A 89 4.86 1.94 4.36
CA LEU A 89 3.68 1.18 3.91
C LEU A 89 3.41 0.01 4.86
N ALA A 90 4.41 -0.84 5.11
CA ALA A 90 4.30 -1.96 6.03
C ALA A 90 3.90 -1.52 7.45
N LEU A 91 4.51 -0.44 7.94
CA LEU A 91 4.25 0.11 9.27
C LEU A 91 2.81 0.61 9.41
N ILE A 92 2.23 1.21 8.36
CA ILE A 92 0.81 1.61 8.35
C ILE A 92 -0.09 0.37 8.45
N TYR A 93 0.13 -0.64 7.61
CA TYR A 93 -0.71 -1.86 7.62
C TYR A 93 -0.60 -2.63 8.93
N CYS A 94 0.63 -2.92 9.39
CA CYS A 94 0.86 -3.61 10.65
C CYS A 94 0.41 -2.77 11.85
N GLY A 95 0.63 -1.46 11.82
CA GLY A 95 0.19 -0.52 12.85
C GLY A 95 -1.32 -0.49 13.01
N ASN A 96 -2.07 -0.41 11.90
CA ASN A 96 -3.53 -0.43 11.91
C ASN A 96 -4.10 -1.76 12.42
N ALA A 97 -3.50 -2.88 11.99
CA ALA A 97 -3.85 -4.21 12.49
C ALA A 97 -3.57 -4.35 13.99
N LEU A 98 -2.43 -3.84 14.46
CA LEU A 98 -2.06 -3.84 15.87
C LEU A 98 -2.98 -2.94 16.68
N ALA A 99 -3.29 -1.73 16.21
CA ALA A 99 -4.20 -0.80 16.88
C ALA A 99 -5.60 -1.40 17.07
N SER A 100 -6.07 -2.16 16.08
CA SER A 100 -7.35 -2.87 16.11
C SER A 100 -7.34 -4.06 17.08
N ALA A 101 -6.20 -4.75 17.21
CA ALA A 101 -6.06 -5.92 18.06
C ALA A 101 -5.72 -5.57 19.52
N ASP A 102 -4.85 -4.60 19.74
CA ASP A 102 -4.38 -4.10 21.03
C ASP A 102 -3.89 -2.63 20.90
N ASN A 103 -4.80 -1.70 21.14
CA ASN A 103 -4.51 -0.27 21.05
C ASN A 103 -3.47 0.20 22.09
N ALA A 104 -3.39 -0.46 23.26
CA ALA A 104 -2.42 -0.08 24.28
C ALA A 104 -1.00 -0.45 23.84
N LEU A 105 -0.84 -1.60 23.17
CA LEU A 105 0.43 -2.00 22.58
C LEU A 105 0.81 -1.09 21.39
N TYR A 106 -0.15 -0.77 20.51
CA TYR A 106 0.07 0.20 19.44
C TYR A 106 0.52 1.56 19.98
N SER A 107 -0.12 2.06 21.05
CA SER A 107 0.24 3.34 21.68
C SER A 107 1.67 3.34 22.21
N LYS A 108 2.18 2.21 22.71
CA LYS A 108 3.59 2.06 23.11
C LYS A 108 4.52 2.04 21.90
N LEU A 109 4.15 1.33 20.83
CA LEU A 109 4.90 1.31 19.58
C LEU A 109 5.01 2.71 18.98
N TRP A 110 3.91 3.46 18.93
CA TRP A 110 3.87 4.83 18.42
C TRP A 110 4.85 5.76 19.12
N GLN A 111 5.04 5.60 20.44
CA GLN A 111 6.01 6.39 21.20
C GLN A 111 7.48 6.14 20.80
N THR A 112 7.76 5.06 20.07
CA THR A 112 9.11 4.75 19.55
C THR A 112 9.38 5.40 18.20
N TYR A 113 8.36 5.98 17.55
CA TYR A 113 8.51 6.56 16.23
C TYR A 113 9.35 7.83 16.27
N THR A 114 10.13 8.04 15.21
CA THR A 114 10.89 9.28 15.05
C THR A 114 9.95 10.45 14.74
N ALA A 115 10.41 11.68 15.01
CA ALA A 115 9.65 12.88 14.64
C ALA A 115 9.33 12.96 13.14
N GLY A 116 10.22 12.45 12.28
CA GLY A 116 10.00 12.38 10.83
C GLY A 116 8.85 11.46 10.46
N MET A 117 8.82 10.24 11.03
CA MET A 117 7.73 9.29 10.80
C MET A 117 6.38 9.84 11.26
N VAL A 118 6.34 10.46 12.45
CA VAL A 118 5.10 11.05 12.98
C VAL A 118 4.60 12.18 12.08
N ARG A 119 5.50 13.04 11.59
CA ARG A 119 5.16 14.11 10.64
C ARG A 119 4.59 13.54 9.36
N ASP A 120 5.23 12.54 8.77
CA ASP A 120 4.82 11.97 7.49
C ASP A 120 3.46 11.27 7.61
N LEU A 121 3.24 10.51 8.70
CA LEU A 121 1.94 9.87 9.00
C LEU A 121 0.84 10.90 9.24
N SER A 122 1.14 11.97 9.98
CA SER A 122 0.16 13.03 10.28
C SER A 122 -0.18 13.84 9.02
N ASN A 123 0.81 14.11 8.18
CA ASN A 123 0.60 14.75 6.87
C ASN A 123 -0.24 13.85 5.95
N ASN A 124 -0.01 12.54 5.98
CA ASN A 124 -0.81 11.59 5.22
C ASN A 124 -2.27 11.58 5.63
N SER A 125 -2.55 11.47 6.92
CA SER A 125 -3.92 11.55 7.43
C SER A 125 -4.56 12.88 7.03
N ALA A 126 -3.92 14.02 7.33
CA ALA A 126 -4.47 15.33 6.99
C ALA A 126 -4.71 15.53 5.48
N TYR A 127 -3.85 14.96 4.63
CA TYR A 127 -4.05 14.98 3.18
C TYR A 127 -5.31 14.21 2.79
N TRP A 128 -5.41 12.93 3.14
CA TRP A 128 -6.56 12.09 2.75
C TRP A 128 -7.88 12.55 3.40
N ASP A 129 -7.84 12.99 4.66
CA ASP A 129 -8.99 13.58 5.37
C ASP A 129 -9.54 14.82 4.62
N SER A 130 -8.71 15.54 3.85
CA SER A 130 -9.16 16.69 3.05
C SER A 130 -9.93 16.30 1.78
N PHE A 131 -9.86 15.02 1.37
CA PHE A 131 -10.57 14.45 0.23
C PHE A 131 -11.73 13.52 0.63
N GLU A 132 -11.86 13.18 1.92
CA GLU A 132 -12.99 12.40 2.45
C GLU A 132 -14.34 13.05 2.07
N GLY A 133 -15.21 12.26 1.43
CA GLY A 133 -16.50 12.74 0.94
C GLY A 133 -17.26 11.72 0.08
N PRO A 134 -18.42 12.09 -0.49
CA PRO A 134 -19.33 11.16 -1.20
C PRO A 134 -18.72 10.42 -2.40
N VAL A 135 -17.63 10.95 -2.97
CA VAL A 135 -16.94 10.35 -4.12
C VAL A 135 -16.12 9.14 -3.69
N GLU A 136 -15.45 9.21 -2.55
CA GLU A 136 -14.69 8.10 -1.96
C GLU A 136 -15.63 6.94 -1.59
N GLU A 137 -16.78 7.24 -0.96
CA GLU A 137 -17.79 6.23 -0.64
C GLU A 137 -18.32 5.53 -1.90
N ALA A 138 -18.51 6.25 -3.01
CA ALA A 138 -18.96 5.67 -4.27
C ALA A 138 -17.89 4.77 -4.92
N VAL A 139 -16.61 5.17 -4.88
CA VAL A 139 -15.49 4.37 -5.40
C VAL A 139 -15.27 3.11 -4.55
N ASN A 140 -15.28 3.25 -3.22
CA ASN A 140 -15.18 2.14 -2.29
C ASN A 140 -16.30 1.12 -2.53
N ASN A 141 -17.55 1.55 -2.76
CA ASN A 141 -18.67 0.65 -3.07
C ASN A 141 -18.52 -0.12 -4.39
N ILE A 142 -17.92 0.49 -5.42
CA ILE A 142 -17.66 -0.15 -6.71
C ILE A 142 -16.52 -1.18 -6.56
N ASN A 143 -15.45 -0.81 -5.85
CA ASN A 143 -14.29 -1.67 -5.64
C ASN A 143 -14.62 -2.87 -4.74
N ASP A 144 -15.40 -2.65 -3.68
CA ASP A 144 -15.91 -3.71 -2.79
C ASP A 144 -16.78 -4.73 -3.54
N SER A 145 -17.62 -4.26 -4.48
CA SER A 145 -18.49 -5.12 -5.27
C SER A 145 -17.69 -6.02 -6.22
N TYR A 146 -16.59 -5.50 -6.78
CA TYR A 146 -15.68 -6.25 -7.65
C TYR A 146 -14.88 -7.31 -6.87
N LEU A 147 -14.39 -6.97 -5.67
CA LEU A 147 -13.63 -7.88 -4.80
C LEU A 147 -14.52 -8.96 -4.15
N LYS A 148 -15.73 -8.62 -3.70
CA LYS A 148 -16.69 -9.57 -3.10
C LYS A 148 -17.19 -10.63 -4.07
N ALA A 149 -17.26 -10.32 -5.36
CA ALA A 149 -17.59 -11.31 -6.39
C ALA A 149 -16.48 -12.37 -6.58
N ASN A 150 -15.25 -12.12 -6.10
CA ASN A 150 -14.06 -12.92 -6.37
C ASN A 150 -13.40 -13.56 -5.13
N ALA A 151 -13.94 -13.41 -3.92
CA ALA A 151 -13.33 -13.93 -2.69
C ALA A 151 -14.03 -15.19 -2.14
N GLN A 152 -13.25 -16.25 -1.88
CA GLN A 152 -13.64 -17.41 -1.07
C GLN A 152 -13.55 -17.09 0.44
N PRO A 153 -14.38 -17.73 1.29
CA PRO A 153 -14.35 -17.50 2.74
C PRO A 153 -13.14 -18.19 3.38
N GLU A 154 -12.28 -17.44 4.07
CA GLU A 154 -11.21 -18.01 4.91
C GLU A 154 -11.56 -17.97 6.40
N GLY A 155 -11.28 -19.08 7.10
CA GLY A 155 -11.75 -19.42 8.44
C GLY A 155 -10.70 -19.33 9.55
N VAL A 156 -9.72 -18.43 9.44
CA VAL A 156 -8.73 -18.11 10.49
C VAL A 156 -8.77 -16.60 10.75
N LYS A 157 -8.40 -16.15 11.96
CA LYS A 157 -8.32 -14.72 12.30
C LYS A 157 -7.33 -14.03 11.37
N SER A 158 -7.82 -13.34 10.34
CA SER A 158 -7.03 -12.52 9.42
C SER A 158 -6.83 -11.13 9.99
N TYR A 159 -5.62 -10.60 9.88
CA TYR A 159 -5.28 -9.22 10.26
C TYR A 159 -5.29 -8.27 9.05
N GLY A 160 -5.79 -8.75 7.91
CA GLY A 160 -5.59 -8.18 6.58
C GLY A 160 -4.54 -9.01 5.83
N ARG A 161 -4.83 -9.39 4.58
CA ARG A 161 -4.02 -10.39 3.85
C ARG A 161 -2.57 -9.93 3.65
N MET A 162 -2.30 -8.64 3.47
CA MET A 162 -0.91 -8.14 3.43
C MET A 162 -0.16 -8.45 4.73
N VAL A 163 -0.78 -8.19 5.89
CA VAL A 163 -0.17 -8.45 7.21
C VAL A 163 0.04 -9.95 7.42
N ASP A 164 -0.93 -10.77 7.02
CA ASP A 164 -0.82 -12.23 7.10
C ASP A 164 0.34 -12.75 6.23
N LEU A 165 0.53 -12.19 5.02
CA LEU A 165 1.68 -12.50 4.14
C LEU A 165 3.01 -12.07 4.75
N MET A 166 3.07 -10.90 5.40
CA MET A 166 4.27 -10.46 6.12
C MET A 166 4.60 -11.39 7.30
N LEU A 167 3.61 -11.75 8.11
CA LEU A 167 3.80 -12.70 9.22
C LEU A 167 4.29 -14.06 8.71
N ALA A 168 3.73 -14.56 7.60
CA ALA A 168 4.19 -15.79 6.96
C ALA A 168 5.63 -15.66 6.45
N TYR A 169 5.97 -14.57 5.76
CA TYR A 169 7.31 -14.32 5.25
C TYR A 169 8.35 -14.26 6.37
N TYR A 170 8.09 -13.51 7.44
CA TYR A 170 9.02 -13.39 8.56
C TYR A 170 9.05 -14.62 9.47
N GLY A 171 7.91 -15.31 9.64
CA GLY A 171 7.81 -16.55 10.39
C GLY A 171 8.51 -17.74 9.73
N VAL A 172 8.40 -17.88 8.40
CA VAL A 172 9.04 -18.96 7.63
C VAL A 172 10.55 -18.75 7.48
N ASN A 173 11.01 -17.49 7.36
CA ASN A 173 12.43 -17.20 7.17
C ASN A 173 13.26 -17.20 8.48
N GLY A 174 12.66 -17.49 9.64
CA GLY A 174 13.37 -17.47 10.92
C GLY A 174 13.92 -16.08 11.28
N LEU A 175 13.41 -15.03 10.64
CA LEU A 175 13.76 -13.62 10.88
C LEU A 175 12.86 -12.98 11.95
N GLY A 176 12.20 -13.80 12.76
CA GLY A 176 11.42 -13.34 13.92
C GLY A 176 12.34 -12.74 14.98
N PHE A 177 11.90 -11.64 15.57
CA PHE A 177 12.51 -11.01 16.74
C PHE A 177 12.69 -12.00 17.92
#